data_AF-A0A529M3G9-F1
#
_entry.id   AF-A0A529M3G9-F1
#
_cell.length_a   1.000
_cell.length_b   1.000
_cell.length_c   1.000
_cell.angle_alpha   90.00
_cell.angle_beta   90.00
_cell.angle_gamma   90.00
#
_symmetry.space_group_name_H-M   'P 1'
#
loop_
_entity.id
_entity.type
_entity.pdbx_description
1 polymer ?
#
loop_
_entity_poly.entity_id
_entity_poly.type
_entity_poly.pdbx_seq_one_letter_code
_entity_poly.pdbx_strand_id
1 'polypeptide(L)'
;MIGLEAPWVIDGPINAQALRAYVATELIKALKPGDIVILDNLGSHKGQAVRDIVRAAGARLFFLPPYSPDLNPIEKLFAKLKHCIRPCRQTITTPSPTPQVSPNECNNYMESAGYKST
;
A
#
# COMPACT_ATOMS: atom_id res chain seq x y z
N MET A 1 -1.14 10.17 -10.97
CA MET A 1 -0.29 9.27 -11.77
C MET A 1 -0.63 7.88 -11.28
N ILE A 2 -0.70 6.86 -12.14
CA ILE A 2 -1.02 5.51 -11.70
C ILE A 2 0.30 4.74 -11.64
N GLY A 3 0.72 4.34 -10.44
CA GLY A 3 2.01 3.70 -10.21
C GLY A 3 2.26 3.39 -8.74
N LEU A 4 3.39 2.75 -8.47
CA LEU A 4 3.85 2.48 -7.11
C LEU A 4 4.47 3.75 -6.52
N GLU A 5 3.85 4.28 -5.47
CA GLU A 5 4.28 5.48 -4.78
C GLU A 5 4.57 5.21 -3.30
N ALA A 6 5.49 5.99 -2.73
CA ALA A 6 5.90 5.91 -1.32
C ALA A 6 6.20 4.49 -0.79
N PRO A 7 7.03 3.66 -1.45
CA PRO A 7 7.44 2.38 -0.88
C PRO A 7 8.27 2.60 0.38
N TRP A 8 8.01 1.83 1.44
CA TRP A 8 8.77 1.91 2.69
C TRP A 8 9.17 0.52 3.17
N VAL A 9 10.45 0.38 3.50
CA VAL A 9 11.03 -0.85 4.06
C VAL A 9 11.36 -0.58 5.52
N ILE A 10 10.86 -1.46 6.40
CA ILE A 10 11.12 -1.41 7.84
C ILE A 10 11.73 -2.73 8.28
N ASP A 11 12.59 -2.66 9.30
CA ASP A 11 13.06 -3.84 10.01
C ASP A 11 12.05 -4.20 11.11
N GLY A 12 11.43 -5.37 10.99
CA GLY A 12 10.37 -5.84 11.87
C GLY A 12 8.94 -5.72 11.31
N PRO A 13 7.92 -6.15 12.08
CA PRO A 13 6.55 -6.18 11.62
C PRO A 13 5.91 -4.79 11.59
N ILE A 14 4.99 -4.59 10.65
CA ILE A 14 4.11 -3.42 10.67
C ILE A 14 3.24 -3.45 11.93
N ASN A 15 3.15 -2.31 12.61
CA ASN A 15 2.27 -2.12 13.77
C ASN A 15 1.62 -0.72 13.71
N ALA A 16 0.76 -0.40 14.67
CA ALA A 16 0.02 0.87 14.66
C ALA A 16 0.94 2.10 14.70
N GLN A 17 2.08 2.03 15.39
CA GLN A 17 3.05 3.12 15.47
C GLN A 17 3.80 3.28 14.14
N ALA A 18 4.29 2.18 13.57
CA ALA A 18 4.98 2.19 12.28
C ALA A 18 4.07 2.69 11.15
N LEU A 19 2.82 2.22 11.10
CA LEU A 19 1.85 2.72 10.12
C LEU A 19 1.59 4.22 10.29
N ARG A 20 1.41 4.69 11.53
CA ARG A 20 1.21 6.12 11.78
C ARG A 20 2.41 6.95 11.29
N ALA A 21 3.64 6.48 11.56
CA ALA A 21 4.84 7.15 11.09
C ALA A 21 4.87 7.21 9.57
N TYR A 22 4.67 6.08 8.89
CA TYR A 22 4.57 6.00 7.44
C TYR A 22 3.57 6.98 6.85
N VAL A 23 2.36 7.04 7.41
CA VAL A 23 1.30 7.91 6.90
C VAL A 23 1.66 9.38 7.09
N ALA A 24 2.23 9.73 8.24
CA ALA A 24 2.60 11.10 8.57
C ALA A 24 3.82 11.61 7.79
N THR A 25 4.75 10.74 7.42
CA THR A 25 6.01 11.15 6.79
C THR A 25 6.06 10.86 5.30
N GLU A 26 5.58 9.71 4.84
CA GLU A 26 5.74 9.28 3.44
C GLU A 26 4.43 9.37 2.65
N LEU A 27 3.34 8.76 3.13
CA LEU A 27 2.10 8.71 2.36
C LEU A 27 1.54 10.11 2.08
N ILE A 28 1.59 11.02 3.07
CA ILE A 28 1.06 12.37 2.92
C ILE A 28 1.71 13.16 1.77
N LYS A 29 2.96 12.86 1.42
CA LYS A 29 3.67 13.53 0.32
C LYS A 29 3.12 13.12 -1.05
N ALA A 30 2.50 11.95 -1.14
CA ALA A 30 1.91 11.41 -2.36
C ALA A 30 0.42 11.75 -2.52
N LEU A 31 -0.29 11.96 -1.39
CA LEU A 31 -1.73 12.21 -1.39
C LEU A 31 -2.10 13.56 -1.99
N LYS A 32 -3.25 13.57 -2.69
CA LYS A 32 -3.92 14.75 -3.20
C LYS A 32 -5.32 14.85 -2.60
N PRO A 33 -5.88 16.07 -2.45
CA PRO A 33 -7.26 16.24 -2.06
C PRO A 33 -8.20 15.47 -3.00
N GLY A 34 -9.12 14.70 -2.43
CA GLY A 34 -10.04 13.82 -3.17
C GLY A 34 -9.57 12.37 -3.31
N ASP A 35 -8.31 12.06 -3.01
CA ASP A 35 -7.80 10.68 -3.08
C ASP A 35 -8.52 9.76 -2.07
N ILE A 36 -8.57 8.47 -2.43
CA ILE A 36 -9.12 7.41 -1.61
C ILE A 36 -8.00 6.47 -1.19
N VAL A 37 -7.75 6.43 0.13
CA VAL A 37 -6.84 5.47 0.75
C VAL A 37 -7.64 4.25 1.17
N ILE A 38 -7.25 3.08 0.68
CA ILE A 38 -7.85 1.79 1.04
C ILE A 38 -6.83 0.99 1.84
N LEU A 39 -7.23 0.54 3.03
CA LEU A 39 -6.41 -0.32 3.89
C LEU A 39 -7.08 -1.66 4.13
N ASP A 40 -6.28 -2.70 4.33
CA ASP A 40 -6.76 -3.96 4.90
C ASP A 40 -7.37 -3.75 6.30
N ASN A 41 -8.25 -4.67 6.71
CA ASN A 41 -9.02 -4.59 7.94
C ASN A 41 -8.26 -4.95 9.23
N LEU A 42 -6.93 -5.12 9.17
CA LEU A 42 -6.08 -5.41 10.31
C LEU A 42 -6.25 -4.37 11.45
N GLY A 43 -6.25 -4.84 12.70
CA GLY A 43 -6.46 -3.98 13.88
C GLY A 43 -5.46 -2.82 13.99
N SER A 44 -4.20 -3.04 13.61
CA SER A 44 -3.15 -2.01 13.59
C SER A 44 -3.44 -0.85 12.63
N HIS A 45 -4.31 -1.04 11.64
CA HIS A 45 -4.67 -0.02 10.65
C HIS A 45 -5.76 0.95 11.15
N LYS A 46 -6.44 0.61 12.24
CA LYS A 46 -7.66 1.32 12.69
C LYS A 46 -7.40 2.52 13.59
N GLY A 47 -6.14 2.92 13.79
CA GLY A 47 -5.78 4.02 14.67
C GLY A 47 -6.40 5.36 14.25
N GLN A 48 -6.97 6.09 15.22
CA GLN A 48 -7.63 7.37 14.97
C GLN A 48 -6.67 8.40 14.33
N ALA A 49 -5.42 8.45 14.78
CA ALA A 49 -4.42 9.35 14.24
C ALA A 49 -4.20 9.19 12.72
N VAL A 50 -4.26 7.97 12.19
CA VAL A 50 -4.12 7.72 10.75
C VAL A 50 -5.29 8.32 9.98
N ARG A 51 -6.52 8.18 10.51
CA ARG A 51 -7.72 8.80 9.91
C ARG A 51 -7.61 10.31 9.87
N ASP A 52 -7.14 10.92 10.97
CA ASP A 52 -7.05 12.36 11.10
C ASP A 52 -6.00 12.94 10.13
N ILE A 53 -4.84 12.29 10.00
CA ILE A 53 -3.79 12.69 9.06
C ILE A 53 -4.29 12.62 7.61
N VAL A 54 -4.94 11.51 7.22
CA VAL A 54 -5.48 11.34 5.85
C VAL A 54 -6.56 12.37 5.54
N ARG A 55 -7.46 12.65 6.49
CA ARG A 55 -8.50 13.67 6.33
C ARG A 55 -7.93 15.08 6.23
N ALA A 56 -6.89 15.39 6.99
CA ALA A 56 -6.21 16.69 6.92
C ALA A 56 -5.58 16.95 5.54
N ALA A 57 -5.17 15.90 4.82
CA ALA A 57 -4.74 15.99 3.42
C ALA A 57 -5.90 16.14 2.41
N GLY A 58 -7.15 16.16 2.87
CA GLY A 58 -8.33 16.20 2.00
C GLY A 58 -8.67 14.86 1.35
N ALA A 59 -8.09 13.75 1.83
CA ALA A 59 -8.34 12.40 1.33
C ALA A 59 -9.33 11.62 2.22
N ARG A 60 -9.84 10.50 1.70
CA ARG A 60 -10.80 9.62 2.40
C ARG A 60 -10.16 8.28 2.71
N LEU A 61 -10.40 7.73 3.90
CA LEU A 61 -9.89 6.42 4.32
C LEU A 61 -11.02 5.38 4.38
N PHE A 62 -10.83 4.26 3.69
CA PHE A 62 -11.72 3.10 3.72
C PHE A 62 -10.97 1.84 4.15
N PHE A 63 -11.71 0.90 4.74
CA PHE A 63 -11.21 -0.42 5.11
C PHE A 63 -11.92 -1.46 4.28
N LEU A 64 -11.17 -2.47 3.83
CA LEU A 64 -11.75 -3.62 3.17
C LEU A 64 -12.60 -4.44 4.15
N PRO A 65 -13.61 -5.20 3.67
CA PRO A 65 -14.28 -6.19 4.49
C PRO A 65 -13.28 -7.24 5.02
N PRO A 66 -13.56 -7.86 6.19
CA PRO A 66 -12.70 -8.94 6.69
C PRO A 66 -12.56 -10.06 5.66
N TYR A 67 -11.34 -10.60 5.51
CA TYR A 67 -11.03 -11.73 4.63
C TYR A 67 -11.34 -11.49 3.15
N SER A 68 -11.19 -10.25 2.66
CA SER A 68 -11.38 -9.89 1.24
C SER A 68 -10.05 -9.52 0.54
N PRO A 69 -9.08 -10.45 0.44
CA PRO A 69 -7.81 -10.18 -0.24
C PRO A 69 -7.98 -9.98 -1.76
N ASP A 70 -9.06 -10.51 -2.34
CA ASP A 70 -9.46 -10.34 -3.73
C ASP A 70 -9.78 -8.88 -4.08
N LEU A 71 -10.22 -8.10 -3.10
CA LEU A 71 -10.48 -6.66 -3.23
C LEU A 71 -9.22 -5.81 -2.97
N ASN A 72 -8.07 -6.42 -2.68
CA ASN A 72 -6.84 -5.68 -2.37
C ASN A 72 -5.83 -5.72 -3.52
N PRO A 73 -5.69 -4.65 -4.32
CA PRO A 73 -4.85 -4.66 -5.53
C PRO A 73 -3.37 -4.85 -5.23
N ILE A 74 -2.92 -4.54 -3.99
CA ILE A 74 -1.52 -4.72 -3.58
C ILE A 74 -1.10 -6.19 -3.52
N GLU A 75 -2.04 -7.15 -3.40
CA GLU A 75 -1.72 -8.58 -3.33
C GLU A 75 -1.00 -9.06 -4.59
N LYS A 76 -1.36 -8.54 -5.76
CA LYS A 76 -0.69 -8.85 -7.03
C LYS A 76 0.72 -8.27 -7.10
N LEU A 77 0.90 -7.05 -6.59
CA LEU A 77 2.22 -6.45 -6.46
C LEU A 77 3.11 -7.28 -5.51
N PHE A 78 2.57 -7.73 -4.37
CA PHE A 78 3.30 -8.59 -3.45
C PHE A 78 3.63 -9.96 -4.05
N ALA A 79 2.74 -10.55 -4.86
CA ALA A 79 3.05 -11.77 -5.59
C ALA A 79 4.23 -11.59 -6.55
N LYS A 80 4.27 -10.47 -7.30
CA LYS A 80 5.39 -10.11 -8.18
C LYS A 80 6.67 -9.88 -7.40
N LEU A 81 6.62 -9.09 -6.32
CA LEU A 81 7.77 -8.84 -5.44
C LEU A 81 8.34 -10.16 -4.92
N LYS A 82 7.48 -11.04 -4.38
CA LYS A 82 7.87 -12.37 -3.91
C LYS A 82 8.53 -13.18 -5.02
N HIS A 83 8.00 -13.16 -6.24
CA HIS A 83 8.60 -13.84 -7.38
C HIS A 83 10.01 -13.30 -7.70
N CYS A 84 10.19 -11.99 -7.71
CA CYS A 84 11.48 -11.34 -7.97
C CYS A 84 12.54 -11.68 -6.91
N ILE A 85 12.16 -11.81 -5.63
CA ILE A 85 13.12 -12.08 -4.54
C ILE A 85 13.39 -13.57 -4.32
N ARG A 86 12.51 -14.48 -4.73
CA ARG A 86 12.73 -15.95 -4.62
C ARG A 86 14.08 -16.45 -5.14
N PRO A 87 14.60 -16.01 -6.30
CA PRO A 87 15.92 -16.45 -6.78
C PRO A 87 17.07 -15.82 -5.99
N CYS A 88 16.84 -14.69 -5.31
CA CYS A 88 17.82 -14.06 -4.45
C CYS A 88 17.83 -14.79 -3.10
N ARG A 89 18.85 -15.62 -2.84
CA ARG A 89 19.19 -16.16 -1.49
C ARG A 89 19.67 -15.05 -0.54
N GLN A 90 19.09 -13.86 -0.60
CA GLN A 90 19.52 -12.70 0.14
C GLN A 90 19.10 -12.82 1.61
N THR A 91 20.10 -12.72 2.48
CA THR A 91 19.93 -12.33 3.89
C THR A 91 19.28 -10.94 3.93
N ILE A 92 18.46 -10.68 4.94
CA ILE A 92 17.55 -9.51 5.14
C ILE A 92 18.25 -8.14 4.98
N THR A 93 19.57 -8.10 4.86
CA THR A 93 20.44 -6.93 4.94
C THR A 93 20.43 -5.99 3.71
N THR A 94 19.94 -6.43 2.55
CA THR A 94 19.89 -5.58 1.34
C THR A 94 18.45 -5.23 0.97
N PRO A 95 18.10 -3.93 0.79
CA PRO A 95 16.79 -3.57 0.25
C PRO A 95 16.64 -4.20 -1.13
N SER A 96 15.71 -5.14 -1.26
CA SER A 96 15.43 -5.79 -2.54
C SER A 96 15.02 -4.74 -3.57
N PRO A 97 15.43 -4.87 -4.84
CA PRO A 97 15.00 -3.94 -5.88
C PRO A 97 13.49 -3.93 -5.95
N THR A 98 12.89 -2.75 -5.78
CA THR A 98 11.46 -2.56 -5.98
C THR A 98 11.12 -3.02 -7.41
N PRO A 99 10.16 -3.93 -7.60
CA PRO A 99 9.83 -4.40 -8.94
C PRO A 99 9.40 -3.22 -9.78
N GLN A 100 9.90 -3.16 -11.02
CA GLN A 100 9.42 -2.19 -11.99
C GLN A 100 7.95 -2.52 -12.29
N VAL A 101 7.06 -1.55 -12.10
CA VAL A 101 5.63 -1.68 -12.35
C VAL A 101 5.25 -0.59 -13.34
N SER A 102 4.84 -0.99 -14.55
CA SER A 102 4.36 -0.04 -15.54
C SER A 102 2.98 0.51 -15.13
N PRO A 103 2.58 1.71 -15.59
CA PRO A 103 1.23 2.23 -15.35
C PRO A 103 0.12 1.28 -15.82
N ASN A 104 0.31 0.63 -16.97
CA ASN A 104 -0.64 -0.36 -17.50
C ASN A 104 -0.76 -1.57 -16.58
N GLU A 105 0.36 -2.05 -16.04
CA GLU A 105 0.34 -3.15 -15.08
C GLU A 105 -0.35 -2.76 -13.77
N CYS A 106 -0.13 -1.54 -13.29
CA CYS A 106 -0.82 -1.01 -12.11
C CYS A 106 -2.34 -0.89 -12.34
N ASN A 107 -2.77 -0.43 -13.53
CA ASN A 107 -4.18 -0.43 -13.93
C ASN A 107 -4.77 -1.85 -13.92
N ASN A 108 -4.07 -2.83 -14.49
CA ASN A 108 -4.54 -4.21 -14.50
C ASN A 108 -4.74 -4.77 -13.09
N TYR A 109 -3.91 -4.37 -12.12
CA TYR A 109 -4.08 -4.76 -10.72
C TYR A 109 -5.36 -4.15 -10.13
N MET A 110 -5.58 -2.85 -10.35
CA MET A 110 -6.79 -2.15 -9.90
C MET A 110 -8.06 -2.76 -10.49
N GLU A 111 -8.12 -2.95 -11.81
CA GLU A 111 -9.29 -3.52 -12.50
C GLU A 111 -9.61 -4.92 -12.00
N SER A 112 -8.58 -5.75 -11.77
CA SER A 112 -8.76 -7.11 -11.31
C SER A 112 -9.24 -7.23 -9.86
N ALA A 113 -9.03 -6.18 -9.05
CA ALA A 113 -9.58 -6.07 -7.71
C ALA A 113 -10.96 -5.39 -7.70
N GLY A 114 -11.55 -5.15 -8.88
CA GLY A 114 -12.89 -4.57 -9.04
C GLY A 114 -12.91 -3.04 -9.16
N TYR A 115 -11.76 -2.36 -9.12
CA TYR A 115 -11.67 -0.91 -9.28
C TYR A 115 -11.56 -0.55 -10.76
N LYS A 116 -12.71 -0.54 -11.45
CA LYS A 116 -12.81 -0.08 -12.83
C LYS A 116 -13.12 1.42 -12.83
N SER A 117 -12.26 2.21 -13.49
CA SER A 117 -12.66 3.58 -13.85
C SER A 117 -13.80 3.49 -14.84
N THR A 118 -14.89 4.20 -14.56
CA THR A 118 -15.97 4.41 -15.54
C THR A 118 -15.63 5.58 -16.43
#